data_AF-A0A843I9Z4-F1
#
_entry.id   AF-A0A843I9Z4-F1
#
_cell.length_a   1.000
_cell.length_b   1.000
_cell.length_c   1.000
_cell.angle_alpha   90.00
_cell.angle_beta   90.00
_cell.angle_gamma   90.00
#
_symmetry.space_group_name_H-M   'P 1'
#
loop_
_entity.id
_entity.type
_entity.pdbx_description
1 polymer ?
#
loop_
_entity_poly.entity_id
_entity_poly.type
_entity_poly.pdbx_seq_one_letter_code
_entity_poly.pdbx_strand_id
1 'polypeptide(L)'
;MTDQNGYVISSSVYGSMCWCPITNLDTADEGYEWYMGQYTRSNDTWTYELSKDLAMKYGEYINKLGLKDPSGKTLTLDKSNDGIYTSGSYYDYQISVIEESLNNFLADTTFPYTPSNDMKSMGGSPLGNAPTGEMPTGEAPAGDVPNGELPAGNIQNNGTSTNSNETYQTAQDYINSLNSDGEWIEYDASKNTVKVKSIESFVKHCKTPTKGVPAFDDLNRSQAENSVFGNNKINTLHFDSTIAELLSSNNDKYSKLNGYNSSYASEYAHDIKVTDQFNYTVEDRVNMYNPMYYLCDYYNSSTSNPAKHWRINSGIEQGDTATTVESNLALALNQSGKTDSVELNVVWGQGHTQAERSGDANSNFISWINKCVS
;
A
#
# COMPACT_ATOMS: atom_id res chain seq x y z
N MET A 1 14.87 -22.96 -17.17
CA MET A 1 15.98 -23.73 -16.56
C MET A 1 15.57 -25.19 -16.55
N THR A 2 16.49 -26.15 -16.68
CA THR A 2 16.16 -27.58 -16.55
C THR A 2 17.02 -28.20 -15.46
N ASP A 3 16.47 -29.15 -14.71
CA ASP A 3 17.24 -29.92 -13.73
C ASP A 3 18.18 -30.93 -14.41
N GLN A 4 18.94 -31.68 -13.60
CA GLN A 4 19.87 -32.70 -14.09
C GLN A 4 19.19 -33.84 -14.88
N ASN A 5 17.87 -33.99 -14.77
CA ASN A 5 17.09 -35.00 -15.46
C ASN A 5 16.37 -34.44 -16.70
N GLY A 6 16.54 -33.15 -17.02
CA GLY A 6 15.92 -32.47 -18.15
C GLY A 6 14.51 -31.95 -17.87
N TYR A 7 14.03 -31.97 -16.63
CA TYR A 7 12.72 -31.39 -16.28
C TYR A 7 12.82 -29.86 -16.23
N VAL A 8 11.86 -29.18 -16.85
CA VAL A 8 11.77 -27.71 -16.78
C VAL A 8 11.51 -27.29 -15.34
N ILE A 9 12.46 -26.53 -14.78
CA ILE A 9 12.31 -25.85 -13.50
C ILE A 9 11.58 -24.55 -13.75
N SER A 10 10.39 -24.42 -13.17
CA SER A 10 9.60 -23.19 -13.15
C SER A 10 9.90 -22.38 -11.89
N SER A 11 9.85 -21.05 -12.00
CA SER A 11 9.83 -20.14 -10.85
C SER A 11 8.43 -19.89 -10.30
N SER A 12 7.39 -20.51 -10.88
CA SER A 12 6.02 -20.42 -10.36
C SER A 12 5.93 -21.04 -8.97
N VAL A 13 5.35 -20.29 -8.04
CA VAL A 13 5.08 -20.75 -6.66
C VAL A 13 3.62 -21.20 -6.53
N TYR A 14 3.36 -22.09 -5.57
CA TYR A 14 2.02 -22.67 -5.38
C TYR A 14 1.05 -21.70 -4.70
N GLY A 15 1.52 -21.00 -3.67
CA GLY A 15 0.75 -19.98 -2.95
C GLY A 15 1.62 -18.80 -2.52
N SER A 16 1.00 -17.64 -2.32
CA SER A 16 1.63 -16.45 -1.79
C SER A 16 0.80 -15.89 -0.63
N MET A 17 1.44 -15.70 0.52
CA MET A 17 0.85 -15.04 1.66
C MET A 17 1.63 -13.76 1.97
N CYS A 18 0.93 -12.64 2.04
CA CYS A 18 1.51 -11.31 2.18
C CYS A 18 0.87 -10.58 3.36
N TRP A 19 1.70 -10.03 4.26
CA TRP A 19 1.26 -9.03 5.22
C TRP A 19 1.71 -7.65 4.76
N CYS A 20 0.79 -6.68 4.77
CA CYS A 20 1.03 -5.27 4.41
C CYS A 20 1.92 -5.10 3.15
N PRO A 21 1.61 -5.76 2.01
CA PRO A 21 2.49 -5.71 0.84
C PRO A 21 2.61 -4.27 0.30
N ILE A 22 3.80 -3.70 0.41
CA ILE A 22 4.15 -2.45 -0.27
C ILE A 22 4.55 -2.84 -1.69
N THR A 23 3.68 -2.54 -2.66
CA THR A 23 3.84 -2.85 -4.09
C THR A 23 3.31 -1.66 -4.90
N ASN A 24 3.18 -1.82 -6.22
CA ASN A 24 2.63 -0.81 -7.12
C ASN A 24 3.34 0.55 -7.02
N LEU A 25 4.66 0.54 -6.80
CA LEU A 25 5.43 1.75 -6.50
C LEU A 25 5.41 2.80 -7.63
N ASP A 26 5.17 2.39 -8.88
CA ASP A 26 4.91 3.29 -10.03
C ASP A 26 3.61 4.09 -9.94
N THR A 27 2.70 3.73 -9.03
CA THR A 27 1.40 4.40 -8.83
C THR A 27 1.08 4.64 -7.35
N ALA A 28 2.04 4.38 -6.46
CA ALA A 28 1.82 4.39 -5.01
C ALA A 28 1.69 5.82 -4.48
N ASP A 29 2.40 6.78 -5.08
CA ASP A 29 2.29 8.20 -4.75
C ASP A 29 0.90 8.75 -5.08
N GLU A 30 0.39 8.46 -6.28
CA GLU A 30 -0.97 8.79 -6.71
C GLU A 30 -2.01 8.14 -5.80
N GLY A 31 -1.83 6.85 -5.48
CA GLY A 31 -2.73 6.12 -4.60
C GLY A 31 -2.74 6.67 -3.18
N TYR A 32 -1.58 7.08 -2.65
CA TYR A 32 -1.46 7.70 -1.33
C TYR A 32 -2.18 9.04 -1.27
N GLU A 33 -1.99 9.89 -2.28
CA GLU A 33 -2.65 11.19 -2.33
C GLU A 33 -4.15 11.07 -2.62
N TRP A 34 -4.58 10.11 -3.45
CA TRP A 34 -6.00 9.86 -3.68
C TRP A 34 -6.69 9.28 -2.45
N TYR A 35 -6.12 8.27 -1.78
CA TYR A 35 -6.79 7.63 -0.66
C TYR A 35 -6.74 8.50 0.60
N MET A 36 -5.64 9.22 0.84
CA MET A 36 -5.38 9.90 2.13
C MET A 36 -5.01 11.37 1.95
N GLY A 37 -4.00 11.66 1.14
CA GLY A 37 -3.34 12.96 1.10
C GLY A 37 -4.27 14.13 0.79
N GLN A 38 -5.13 13.98 -0.22
CA GLN A 38 -6.01 15.05 -0.71
C GLN A 38 -6.95 15.64 0.36
N TYR A 39 -7.17 14.94 1.46
CA TYR A 39 -8.09 15.35 2.53
C TYR A 39 -7.45 16.20 3.62
N THR A 40 -6.12 16.20 3.74
CA THR A 40 -5.43 16.81 4.89
C THR A 40 -4.16 17.60 4.56
N ARG A 41 -3.65 17.57 3.32
CA ARG A 41 -2.47 18.38 2.95
C ARG A 41 -2.71 19.88 3.17
N SER A 42 -1.75 20.57 3.79
CA SER A 42 -1.76 22.03 3.90
C SER A 42 -1.54 22.68 2.52
N ASN A 43 -2.19 23.82 2.28
CA ASN A 43 -2.08 24.59 1.04
C ASN A 43 -0.95 25.65 1.04
N ASP A 44 -0.02 25.57 1.99
CA ASP A 44 1.07 26.56 2.17
C ASP A 44 2.24 26.43 1.18
N THR A 45 2.34 25.29 0.48
CA THR A 45 3.45 25.00 -0.44
C THR A 45 2.94 24.40 -1.74
N TRP A 46 3.78 24.42 -2.77
CA TRP A 46 3.46 23.88 -4.10
C TRP A 46 3.04 22.41 -4.08
N THR A 47 3.47 21.63 -3.08
CA THR A 47 3.16 20.21 -2.99
C THR A 47 1.68 19.93 -2.71
N TYR A 48 0.92 20.93 -2.25
CA TYR A 48 -0.55 20.86 -2.21
C TYR A 48 -1.14 20.68 -3.61
N GLU A 49 -0.64 21.43 -4.58
CA GLU A 49 -1.10 21.32 -5.96
C GLU A 49 -0.62 20.01 -6.59
N LEU A 50 0.60 19.57 -6.27
CA LEU A 50 1.08 18.24 -6.68
C LEU A 50 0.19 17.11 -6.11
N SER A 51 -0.16 17.17 -4.83
CA SER A 51 -1.06 16.20 -4.17
C SER A 51 -2.41 16.07 -4.89
N LYS A 52 -3.01 17.20 -5.25
CA LYS A 52 -4.27 17.21 -6.03
C LYS A 52 -4.09 16.63 -7.43
N ASP A 53 -3.01 17.00 -8.11
CA ASP A 53 -2.72 16.52 -9.47
C ASP A 53 -2.44 15.00 -9.47
N LEU A 54 -1.74 14.48 -8.45
CA LEU A 54 -1.54 13.06 -8.19
C LEU A 54 -2.85 12.31 -7.93
N ALA A 55 -3.71 12.83 -7.06
CA ALA A 55 -5.02 12.24 -6.79
C ALA A 55 -5.90 12.16 -8.05
N MET A 56 -5.82 13.17 -8.94
CA MET A 56 -6.51 13.15 -10.23
C MET A 56 -5.94 12.09 -11.17
N LYS A 57 -4.61 11.97 -11.27
CA LYS A 57 -3.94 10.94 -12.07
C LYS A 57 -4.31 9.53 -11.58
N TYR A 58 -4.45 9.31 -10.27
CA TYR A 58 -4.93 8.05 -9.73
C TYR A 58 -6.33 7.69 -10.24
N GLY A 59 -7.27 8.65 -10.19
CA GLY A 59 -8.64 8.42 -10.65
C GLY A 59 -8.71 8.04 -12.13
N GLU A 60 -7.90 8.70 -12.96
CA GLU A 60 -7.74 8.37 -14.38
C GLU A 60 -7.12 6.99 -14.59
N TYR A 61 -6.12 6.64 -13.79
CA TYR A 61 -5.47 5.33 -13.82
C TYR A 61 -6.45 4.20 -13.48
N ILE A 62 -7.20 4.31 -12.37
CA ILE A 62 -8.18 3.29 -11.95
C ILE A 62 -9.21 3.01 -13.05
N ASN A 63 -9.72 4.05 -13.71
CA ASN A 63 -10.68 3.91 -14.81
C ASN A 63 -10.09 3.19 -16.03
N LYS A 64 -8.79 3.33 -16.30
CA LYS A 64 -8.10 2.64 -17.40
C LYS A 64 -7.69 1.21 -17.04
N LEU A 65 -7.34 0.98 -15.77
CA LEU A 65 -6.87 -0.31 -15.27
C LEU A 65 -7.94 -1.40 -15.42
N GLY A 66 -9.22 -1.02 -15.34
CA GLY A 66 -10.34 -1.89 -15.66
C GLY A 66 -10.61 -2.97 -14.61
N LEU A 67 -10.32 -2.67 -13.34
CA LEU A 67 -10.60 -3.57 -12.21
C LEU A 67 -12.08 -3.96 -12.14
N LYS A 68 -12.35 -5.18 -11.73
CA LYS A 68 -13.71 -5.71 -11.57
C LYS A 68 -13.92 -6.24 -10.15
N ASP A 69 -15.11 -6.05 -9.63
CA ASP A 69 -15.54 -6.70 -8.40
C ASP A 69 -15.75 -8.22 -8.60
N PRO A 70 -15.97 -9.00 -7.53
CA PRO A 70 -16.20 -10.44 -7.64
C PRO A 70 -17.44 -10.84 -8.47
N SER A 71 -18.38 -9.92 -8.72
CA SER A 71 -19.53 -10.16 -9.61
C SER A 71 -19.19 -9.94 -11.09
N GLY A 72 -17.98 -9.46 -11.38
CA GLY A 72 -17.51 -9.13 -12.73
C GLY A 72 -17.87 -7.71 -13.18
N LYS A 73 -18.44 -6.88 -12.30
CA LYS A 73 -18.76 -5.49 -12.62
C LYS A 73 -17.49 -4.65 -12.59
N THR A 74 -17.24 -3.90 -13.66
CA THR A 74 -16.13 -2.94 -13.71
C THR A 74 -16.30 -1.85 -12.65
N LEU A 75 -15.23 -1.60 -11.92
CA LEU A 75 -15.12 -0.58 -10.90
C LEU A 75 -14.56 0.70 -11.52
N THR A 76 -15.32 1.79 -11.43
CA THR A 76 -14.93 3.10 -11.96
C THR A 76 -15.05 4.18 -10.90
N LEU A 77 -14.34 5.27 -11.12
CA LEU A 77 -14.46 6.53 -10.39
C LEU A 77 -15.08 7.60 -11.27
N ASP A 78 -16.01 8.35 -10.69
CA ASP A 78 -16.68 9.46 -11.34
C ASP A 78 -15.94 10.77 -11.03
N LYS A 79 -15.64 11.54 -12.08
CA LYS A 79 -14.99 12.84 -11.98
C LYS A 79 -16.01 13.89 -11.57
N SER A 80 -15.78 14.56 -10.44
CA SER A 80 -16.59 15.71 -10.06
C SER A 80 -16.30 16.93 -10.95
N ASN A 81 -17.14 17.98 -10.85
CA ASN A 81 -16.92 19.23 -11.58
C ASN A 81 -15.58 19.91 -11.24
N ASP A 82 -15.09 19.69 -10.01
CA ASP A 82 -13.80 20.22 -9.54
C ASP A 82 -12.62 19.29 -9.87
N GLY A 83 -12.88 18.22 -10.64
CA GLY A 83 -11.87 17.28 -11.14
C GLY A 83 -11.52 16.14 -10.20
N ILE A 84 -12.12 16.10 -9.01
CA ILE A 84 -11.82 15.13 -7.95
C ILE A 84 -12.60 13.83 -8.18
N TYR A 85 -11.94 12.69 -7.99
CA TYR A 85 -12.49 11.34 -8.19
C TYR A 85 -12.87 10.67 -6.86
N THR A 86 -13.86 11.21 -6.14
CA THR A 86 -14.26 10.71 -4.80
C THR A 86 -15.67 10.13 -4.78
N SER A 87 -16.12 9.57 -5.89
CA SER A 87 -17.40 8.86 -6.04
C SER A 87 -17.30 7.80 -7.15
N GLY A 88 -18.32 6.95 -7.27
CA GLY A 88 -18.37 5.86 -8.24
C GLY A 88 -18.15 4.49 -7.59
N SER A 89 -18.33 3.42 -8.35
CA SER A 89 -18.37 2.07 -7.77
C SER A 89 -17.04 1.61 -7.17
N TYR A 90 -15.90 2.13 -7.66
CA TYR A 90 -14.61 1.87 -7.02
C TYR A 90 -14.50 2.56 -5.66
N TYR A 91 -15.01 3.79 -5.53
CA TYR A 91 -15.06 4.49 -4.24
C TYR A 91 -15.95 3.72 -3.25
N ASP A 92 -17.13 3.28 -3.69
CA ASP A 92 -18.05 2.47 -2.89
C ASP A 92 -17.41 1.14 -2.45
N TYR A 93 -16.61 0.53 -3.33
CA TYR A 93 -15.85 -0.67 -2.98
C TYR A 93 -14.83 -0.39 -1.87
N GLN A 94 -14.07 0.71 -1.94
CA GLN A 94 -13.12 1.08 -0.88
C GLN A 94 -13.83 1.38 0.45
N ILE A 95 -15.01 2.02 0.42
CA ILE A 95 -15.87 2.17 1.61
C ILE A 95 -16.25 0.79 2.17
N SER A 96 -16.65 -0.14 1.30
CA SER A 96 -17.03 -1.49 1.74
C SER A 96 -15.88 -2.25 2.41
N VAL A 97 -14.62 -2.03 1.98
CA VAL A 97 -13.43 -2.60 2.63
C VAL A 97 -13.26 -2.05 4.05
N ILE A 98 -13.49 -0.75 4.26
CA ILE A 98 -13.44 -0.13 5.59
C ILE A 98 -14.55 -0.69 6.49
N GLU A 99 -15.79 -0.73 5.97
CA GLU A 99 -16.95 -1.26 6.69
C GLU A 99 -16.74 -2.73 7.06
N GLU A 100 -16.28 -3.56 6.12
CA GLU A 100 -16.00 -4.97 6.35
C GLU A 100 -14.94 -5.17 7.44
N SER A 101 -13.88 -4.36 7.44
CA SER A 101 -12.84 -4.41 8.48
C SER A 101 -13.42 -4.17 9.89
N LEU A 102 -14.21 -3.10 10.07
CA LEU A 102 -14.85 -2.82 11.35
C LEU A 102 -15.92 -3.85 11.72
N ASN A 103 -16.74 -4.29 10.76
CA ASN A 103 -17.74 -5.34 10.98
C ASN A 103 -17.10 -6.64 11.46
N ASN A 104 -15.98 -7.03 10.86
CA ASN A 104 -15.21 -8.20 11.29
C ASN A 104 -14.70 -8.03 12.72
N PHE A 105 -14.16 -6.86 13.07
CA PHE A 105 -13.74 -6.57 14.44
C PHE A 105 -14.90 -6.67 15.44
N LEU A 106 -16.06 -6.09 15.13
CA LEU A 106 -17.24 -6.17 15.98
C LEU A 106 -17.76 -7.60 16.15
N ALA A 107 -17.61 -8.44 15.12
CA ALA A 107 -17.99 -9.86 15.18
C ALA A 107 -16.99 -10.72 15.95
N ASP A 108 -15.69 -10.43 15.84
CA ASP A 108 -14.61 -11.20 16.45
C ASP A 108 -14.36 -10.79 17.92
N THR A 109 -14.78 -9.59 18.31
CA THR A 109 -14.50 -9.02 19.63
C THR A 109 -15.55 -9.40 20.67
N THR A 110 -15.09 -9.93 21.80
CA THR A 110 -15.92 -10.09 23.01
C THR A 110 -15.83 -8.82 23.86
N PHE A 111 -16.98 -8.25 24.22
CA PHE A 111 -17.07 -7.12 25.14
C PHE A 111 -17.35 -7.61 26.57
N PRO A 112 -16.82 -6.95 27.63
CA PRO A 112 -16.07 -5.68 27.61
C PRO A 112 -14.70 -5.78 26.92
N TYR A 113 -14.38 -4.78 26.11
CA TYR A 113 -13.16 -4.73 25.29
C TYR A 113 -12.24 -3.61 25.76
N THR A 114 -10.97 -3.95 25.97
CA THR A 114 -9.88 -3.01 26.26
C THR A 114 -8.83 -3.14 25.15
N PRO A 115 -8.54 -2.08 24.38
CA PRO A 115 -7.48 -2.11 23.39
C PRO A 115 -6.12 -2.48 24.03
N SER A 116 -5.37 -3.39 23.43
CA SER A 116 -4.00 -3.70 23.85
C SER A 116 -2.99 -2.85 23.07
N ASN A 117 -1.96 -2.36 23.76
CA ASN A 117 -0.88 -1.57 23.17
C ASN A 117 0.14 -2.41 22.38
N ASP A 118 0.15 -3.74 22.56
CA ASP A 118 1.18 -4.63 22.01
C ASP A 118 1.14 -4.78 20.48
N MET A 119 0.05 -4.33 19.85
CA MET A 119 -0.20 -4.52 18.40
C MET A 119 0.11 -3.28 17.55
N LYS A 120 0.49 -2.14 18.16
CA LYS A 120 0.71 -0.85 17.46
C LYS A 120 2.17 -0.56 17.09
N SER A 121 3.14 -1.36 17.54
CA SER A 121 4.58 -1.02 17.48
C SER A 121 5.42 -2.05 16.72
N MET A 122 5.13 -2.31 15.45
CA MET A 122 6.06 -2.99 14.53
C MET A 122 6.30 -2.22 13.22
N GLY A 123 5.99 -0.92 13.18
CA GLY A 123 6.28 0.00 12.07
C GLY A 123 7.74 0.46 12.01
N GLY A 124 8.68 -0.47 12.15
CA GLY A 124 10.10 -0.27 11.87
C GLY A 124 10.49 -1.08 10.64
N SER A 125 11.32 -0.50 9.77
CA SER A 125 11.77 -1.09 8.49
C SER A 125 11.90 -2.61 8.48
N PRO A 126 11.43 -3.30 7.42
CA PRO A 126 11.59 -4.75 7.28
C PRO A 126 13.04 -5.07 6.86
N LEU A 127 13.97 -4.99 7.81
CA LEU A 127 15.21 -5.76 7.76
C LEU A 127 15.18 -6.69 8.96
N GLY A 128 14.59 -7.86 8.74
CA GLY A 128 14.61 -8.94 9.70
C GLY A 128 16.04 -9.17 10.18
N ASN A 129 16.20 -9.26 11.50
CA ASN A 129 17.42 -9.80 12.10
C ASN A 129 17.77 -11.10 11.38
N ALA A 130 18.98 -11.15 10.81
CA ALA A 130 19.53 -12.37 10.26
C ALA A 130 19.45 -13.48 11.32
N PRO A 131 18.97 -14.70 10.99
CA PRO A 131 18.97 -15.81 11.92
C PRO A 131 20.42 -16.10 12.36
N THR A 132 20.64 -16.13 13.67
CA THR A 132 21.87 -16.68 14.25
C THR A 132 21.83 -18.21 14.13
N GLY A 133 22.09 -18.70 12.92
CA GLY A 133 22.37 -20.11 12.64
C GLY A 133 23.79 -20.22 12.10
N GLU A 134 24.58 -21.13 12.65
CA GLU A 134 25.97 -21.37 12.23
C GLU A 134 26.05 -21.64 10.71
N MET A 135 26.82 -20.83 9.99
CA MET A 135 27.14 -21.08 8.58
C MET A 135 28.04 -22.32 8.44
N PRO A 136 27.78 -23.22 7.48
CA PRO A 136 28.74 -24.24 7.07
C PRO A 136 30.01 -23.59 6.49
N THR A 137 31.17 -24.13 6.84
CA THR A 137 32.50 -23.67 6.41
C THR A 137 32.68 -23.76 4.89
N GLY A 138 32.65 -22.60 4.22
CA GLY A 138 33.11 -22.42 2.85
C GLY A 138 33.66 -21.00 2.69
N GLU A 139 34.93 -20.86 2.35
CA GLU A 139 35.62 -19.57 2.23
C GLU A 139 35.04 -18.72 1.09
N ALA A 140 34.54 -17.52 1.43
CA ALA A 140 34.20 -16.47 0.46
C ALA A 140 35.32 -15.41 0.42
N PRO A 141 35.60 -14.78 -0.74
CA PRO A 141 36.72 -13.85 -0.88
C PRO A 141 36.45 -12.51 -0.18
N ALA A 142 37.51 -11.93 0.39
CA ALA A 142 37.50 -10.68 1.14
C ALA A 142 37.20 -9.47 0.24
N GLY A 143 36.15 -8.72 0.59
CA GLY A 143 35.89 -7.36 0.12
C GLY A 143 35.35 -6.53 1.28
N ASP A 144 36.01 -5.41 1.56
CA ASP A 144 35.68 -4.53 2.69
C ASP A 144 34.29 -3.89 2.53
N VAL A 145 33.46 -3.99 3.57
CA VAL A 145 32.15 -3.34 3.68
C VAL A 145 32.37 -1.94 4.29
N PRO A 146 31.96 -0.83 3.65
CA PRO A 146 32.09 0.50 4.23
C PRO A 146 31.11 0.71 5.40
N ASN A 147 31.63 1.19 6.53
CA ASN A 147 30.87 1.53 7.71
C ASN A 147 30.21 2.91 7.54
N GLY A 148 28.90 2.95 7.31
CA GLY A 148 28.11 4.19 7.27
C GLY A 148 26.95 4.09 8.26
N GLU A 149 26.96 4.90 9.31
CA GLU A 149 25.80 5.10 10.19
C GLU A 149 24.64 5.72 9.38
N LEU A 150 23.49 5.05 9.37
CA LEU A 150 22.26 5.59 8.79
C LEU A 150 21.58 6.55 9.80
N PRO A 151 21.12 7.74 9.38
CA PRO A 151 20.42 8.66 10.27
C PRO A 151 19.02 8.14 10.63
N ALA A 152 18.68 8.17 11.92
CA ALA A 152 17.34 7.88 12.41
C ALA A 152 16.33 8.94 11.92
N GLY A 153 15.43 8.56 11.02
CA GLY A 153 14.24 9.33 10.70
C GLY A 153 13.23 9.21 11.83
N ASN A 154 12.89 10.32 12.49
CA ASN A 154 11.89 10.36 13.54
C ASN A 154 10.48 10.14 12.95
N ILE A 155 9.97 8.91 13.03
CA ILE A 155 8.58 8.57 12.73
C ILE A 155 7.73 8.92 13.95
N GLN A 156 6.98 10.03 13.87
CA GLN A 156 5.98 10.40 14.88
C GLN A 156 4.62 9.90 14.40
N ASN A 157 4.20 8.77 14.97
CA ASN A 157 2.95 8.08 14.68
C ASN A 157 1.80 8.88 15.32
N ASN A 158 1.03 9.62 14.50
CA ASN A 158 -0.09 10.47 14.94
C ASN A 158 -1.44 9.95 14.38
N GLY A 159 -1.60 8.63 14.26
CA GLY A 159 -2.93 8.01 14.23
C GLY A 159 -3.58 8.17 15.60
N THR A 160 -4.91 8.35 15.66
CA THR A 160 -5.65 8.63 16.89
C THR A 160 -5.20 7.73 18.04
N SER A 161 -4.56 8.41 18.99
CA SER A 161 -4.08 7.85 20.24
C SER A 161 -5.30 7.53 21.13
N THR A 162 -5.93 6.38 20.94
CA THR A 162 -6.62 5.71 22.04
C THR A 162 -5.57 5.03 22.91
N ASN A 163 -4.69 5.84 23.51
CA ASN A 163 -3.91 5.49 24.70
C ASN A 163 -4.86 5.43 25.88
N SER A 164 -5.89 4.60 25.78
CA SER A 164 -6.92 4.50 26.76
C SER A 164 -6.88 3.08 27.30
N ASN A 165 -6.48 2.94 28.57
CA ASN A 165 -6.89 1.81 29.41
C ASN A 165 -8.44 1.77 29.60
N GLU A 166 -9.18 2.47 28.74
CA GLU A 166 -10.62 2.52 28.71
C GLU A 166 -11.13 1.17 28.22
N THR A 167 -12.11 0.69 28.96
CA THR A 167 -12.77 -0.57 28.67
C THR A 167 -14.17 -0.26 28.20
N TYR A 168 -14.40 -0.49 26.91
CA TYR A 168 -15.70 -0.32 26.30
C TYR A 168 -16.59 -1.49 26.72
N GLN A 169 -17.72 -1.21 27.37
CA GLN A 169 -18.58 -2.27 27.92
C GLN A 169 -19.40 -2.96 26.83
N THR A 170 -19.69 -2.24 25.75
CA THR A 170 -20.47 -2.74 24.61
C THR A 170 -19.87 -2.26 23.29
N ALA A 171 -20.27 -2.91 22.19
CA ALA A 171 -19.98 -2.43 20.84
C ALA A 171 -20.45 -0.98 20.62
N GLN A 172 -21.62 -0.62 21.16
CA GLN A 172 -22.14 0.76 21.08
C GLN A 172 -21.20 1.76 21.76
N ASP A 173 -20.64 1.43 22.93
CA ASP A 173 -19.70 2.32 23.63
C ASP A 173 -18.43 2.54 22.81
N TYR A 174 -17.91 1.47 22.17
CA TYR A 174 -16.77 1.58 21.29
C TYR A 174 -17.07 2.45 20.07
N ILE A 175 -18.20 2.26 19.38
CA ILE A 175 -18.60 3.12 18.26
C ILE A 175 -18.80 4.57 18.70
N ASN A 176 -19.43 4.81 19.85
CA ASN A 176 -19.58 6.16 20.40
C ASN A 176 -18.22 6.82 20.63
N SER A 177 -17.20 6.06 21.05
CA SER A 177 -15.84 6.57 21.20
C SER A 177 -15.20 6.96 19.86
N LEU A 178 -15.41 6.16 18.81
CA LEU A 178 -14.91 6.47 17.46
C LEU A 178 -15.59 7.71 16.86
N ASN A 179 -16.85 7.94 17.21
CA ASN A 179 -17.63 9.12 16.80
C ASN A 179 -17.45 10.34 17.72
N SER A 180 -16.56 10.28 18.72
CA SER A 180 -16.44 11.34 19.73
C SER A 180 -15.95 12.68 19.16
N ASP A 181 -15.16 12.66 18.09
CA ASP A 181 -14.69 13.85 17.35
C ASP A 181 -15.46 14.07 16.04
N GLY A 182 -16.77 13.79 16.08
CA GLY A 182 -17.68 13.94 14.96
C GLY A 182 -18.21 12.60 14.47
N GLU A 183 -19.49 12.56 14.13
CA GLU A 183 -20.14 11.33 13.68
C GLU A 183 -19.74 10.99 12.25
N TRP A 184 -19.11 9.83 12.08
CA TRP A 184 -18.70 9.28 10.79
C TRP A 184 -19.02 7.80 10.60
N ILE A 185 -19.42 7.12 11.67
CA ILE A 185 -19.90 5.74 11.68
C ILE A 185 -21.36 5.71 12.11
N GLU A 186 -22.24 5.18 11.27
CA GLU A 186 -23.58 4.76 11.67
C GLU A 186 -23.53 3.29 12.09
N TYR A 187 -24.09 2.94 13.24
CA TYR A 187 -24.05 1.57 13.77
C TYR A 187 -25.45 0.99 13.92
N ASP A 188 -25.68 -0.15 13.26
CA ASP A 188 -26.87 -0.98 13.39
C ASP A 188 -26.64 -2.07 14.44
N ALA A 189 -27.07 -1.78 15.68
CA ALA A 189 -26.95 -2.71 16.81
C ALA A 189 -27.73 -4.02 16.61
N SER A 190 -28.75 -4.06 15.75
CA SER A 190 -29.52 -5.29 15.50
C SER A 190 -28.77 -6.28 14.63
N LYS A 191 -27.91 -5.77 13.74
CA LYS A 191 -27.07 -6.56 12.85
C LYS A 191 -25.62 -6.67 13.31
N ASN A 192 -25.22 -5.86 14.27
CA ASN A 192 -23.83 -5.65 14.68
C ASN A 192 -22.95 -5.23 13.49
N THR A 193 -23.44 -4.28 12.70
CA THR A 193 -22.75 -3.79 11.49
C THR A 193 -22.74 -2.28 11.40
N VAL A 194 -21.77 -1.73 10.67
CA VAL A 194 -21.60 -0.29 10.48
C VAL A 194 -21.82 0.18 9.05
N LYS A 195 -22.07 1.48 8.91
CA LYS A 195 -21.92 2.26 7.68
C LYS A 195 -20.96 3.41 7.91
N VAL A 196 -20.03 3.61 6.97
CA VAL A 196 -19.02 4.67 7.04
C VAL A 196 -19.41 5.81 6.11
N LYS A 197 -19.36 7.04 6.63
CA LYS A 197 -19.82 8.24 5.92
C LYS A 197 -19.01 8.53 4.64
N SER A 198 -17.69 8.42 4.71
CA SER A 198 -16.77 8.68 3.60
C SER A 198 -15.36 8.18 3.92
N ILE A 199 -14.54 7.98 2.87
CA ILE A 199 -13.10 7.71 3.00
C ILE A 199 -12.42 8.88 3.72
N GLU A 200 -12.80 10.12 3.40
CA GLU A 200 -12.28 11.32 4.07
C GLU A 200 -12.46 11.26 5.58
N SER A 201 -13.67 10.93 6.05
CA SER A 201 -13.92 10.84 7.48
C SER A 201 -13.13 9.70 8.10
N PHE A 202 -13.06 8.52 7.47
CA PHE A 202 -12.20 7.44 7.94
C PHE A 202 -10.72 7.86 8.05
N VAL A 203 -10.17 8.51 7.03
CA VAL A 203 -8.77 8.97 6.99
C VAL A 203 -8.48 9.94 8.12
N LYS A 204 -9.34 10.94 8.33
CA LYS A 204 -9.16 11.95 9.39
C LYS A 204 -9.14 11.35 10.80
N HIS A 205 -9.85 10.23 11.01
CA HIS A 205 -9.92 9.59 12.32
C HIS A 205 -8.88 8.48 12.48
N CYS A 206 -8.65 7.64 11.47
CA CYS A 206 -7.94 6.37 11.63
C CYS A 206 -6.68 6.22 10.77
N LYS A 207 -6.49 7.07 9.75
CA LYS A 207 -5.42 6.86 8.75
C LYS A 207 -4.85 8.17 8.18
N THR A 208 -4.59 9.14 9.05
CA THR A 208 -4.03 10.44 8.65
C THR A 208 -2.67 10.24 7.96
N PRO A 209 -2.42 10.87 6.80
CA PRO A 209 -1.16 10.72 6.08
C PRO A 209 0.02 11.29 6.88
N THR A 210 1.10 10.52 6.96
CA THR A 210 2.33 10.86 7.69
C THR A 210 3.52 11.09 6.77
N LYS A 211 3.50 10.53 5.56
CA LYS A 211 4.55 10.71 4.56
C LYS A 211 4.45 12.06 3.86
N GLY A 212 5.55 12.48 3.25
CA GLY A 212 5.63 13.71 2.45
C GLY A 212 4.79 13.65 1.17
N VAL A 213 4.95 14.67 0.32
CA VAL A 213 4.42 14.65 -1.05
C VAL A 213 5.59 14.91 -1.99
N PRO A 214 5.98 13.94 -2.82
CA PRO A 214 5.47 12.57 -2.88
C PRO A 214 5.80 11.73 -1.63
N ALA A 215 5.06 10.64 -1.44
CA ALA A 215 5.17 9.74 -0.29
C ALA A 215 6.27 8.68 -0.45
N PHE A 216 6.55 8.21 -1.68
CA PHE A 216 7.51 7.15 -2.00
C PHE A 216 8.65 7.66 -2.87
N ASP A 217 8.38 8.22 -4.05
CA ASP A 217 9.41 8.86 -4.86
C ASP A 217 9.63 10.30 -4.41
N ASP A 218 10.28 10.50 -3.26
CA ASP A 218 10.38 11.84 -2.70
C ASP A 218 11.33 12.74 -3.50
N LEU A 219 11.08 14.05 -3.39
CA LEU A 219 11.79 15.10 -4.14
C LEU A 219 13.31 15.13 -3.95
N ASN A 220 13.83 14.50 -2.88
CA ASN A 220 15.25 14.48 -2.56
C ASN A 220 15.90 13.10 -2.73
N ARG A 221 15.15 12.09 -3.20
CA ARG A 221 15.60 10.68 -3.29
C ARG A 221 16.08 10.12 -1.95
N SER A 222 15.44 10.52 -0.87
CA SER A 222 15.76 10.16 0.50
C SER A 222 14.96 8.96 1.02
N GLN A 223 13.89 8.55 0.34
CA GLN A 223 13.13 7.36 0.72
C GLN A 223 13.87 6.07 0.37
N ALA A 224 13.51 4.98 1.07
CA ALA A 224 14.09 3.67 0.84
C ALA A 224 13.82 3.18 -0.60
N GLU A 225 12.65 3.49 -1.14
CA GLU A 225 12.20 3.13 -2.47
C GLU A 225 13.08 3.75 -3.57
N ASN A 226 13.57 4.98 -3.38
CA ASN A 226 14.54 5.58 -4.30
C ASN A 226 15.85 4.78 -4.35
N SER A 227 16.25 4.19 -3.23
CA SER A 227 17.43 3.31 -3.16
C SER A 227 17.18 1.97 -3.84
N VAL A 228 15.97 1.41 -3.70
CA VAL A 228 15.56 0.17 -4.39
C VAL A 228 15.71 0.32 -5.91
N PHE A 229 15.35 1.49 -6.45
CA PHE A 229 15.44 1.78 -7.88
C PHE A 229 16.73 2.45 -8.32
N GLY A 230 17.71 2.59 -7.41
CA GLY A 230 19.11 2.81 -7.77
C GLY A 230 19.68 1.71 -8.68
N ASN A 231 20.93 1.85 -9.10
CA ASN A 231 21.62 0.85 -9.90
C ASN A 231 23.10 0.74 -9.49
N ASN A 232 23.88 -0.02 -10.27
CA ASN A 232 25.30 -0.26 -10.00
C ASN A 232 26.20 0.99 -10.09
N LYS A 233 25.67 2.16 -10.48
CA LYS A 233 26.40 3.43 -10.62
C LYS A 233 25.81 4.55 -9.77
N ILE A 234 24.50 4.55 -9.54
CA ILE A 234 23.77 5.62 -8.86
C ILE A 234 22.90 4.98 -7.77
N ASN A 235 23.18 5.30 -6.51
CA ASN A 235 22.54 4.63 -5.37
C ASN A 235 21.05 4.95 -5.23
N THR A 236 20.62 6.16 -5.57
CA THR A 236 19.23 6.58 -5.47
C THR A 236 18.79 7.28 -6.74
N LEU A 237 17.61 6.94 -7.24
CA LEU A 237 17.03 7.50 -8.47
C LEU A 237 15.54 7.78 -8.24
N HIS A 238 15.02 8.82 -8.91
CA HIS A 238 13.57 8.92 -9.11
C HIS A 238 13.08 7.82 -10.04
N PHE A 239 11.84 7.40 -9.84
CA PHE A 239 11.26 6.22 -10.45
C PHE A 239 9.80 6.39 -10.90
N ASP A 240 9.10 7.43 -10.44
CA ASP A 240 7.71 7.68 -10.78
C ASP A 240 7.59 8.51 -12.07
N SER A 241 7.09 7.85 -13.11
CA SER A 241 6.88 8.46 -14.43
C SER A 241 5.73 9.47 -14.47
N THR A 242 4.72 9.32 -13.61
CA THR A 242 3.57 10.22 -13.53
C THR A 242 3.98 11.53 -12.86
N ILE A 243 4.78 11.47 -11.79
CA ILE A 243 5.38 12.67 -11.18
C ILE A 243 6.26 13.40 -12.20
N ALA A 244 7.10 12.67 -12.95
CA ALA A 244 7.91 13.27 -14.01
C ALA A 244 7.05 13.99 -15.07
N GLU A 245 5.94 13.39 -15.49
CA GLU A 245 4.97 13.98 -16.42
C GLU A 245 4.34 15.25 -15.84
N LEU A 246 3.89 15.21 -14.59
CA LEU A 246 3.24 16.33 -13.90
C LEU A 246 4.21 17.49 -13.70
N LEU A 247 5.44 17.23 -13.23
CA LEU A 247 6.47 18.25 -13.06
C LEU A 247 6.80 18.94 -14.38
N SER A 248 6.90 18.18 -15.48
CA SER A 248 7.15 18.73 -16.80
C SER A 248 5.96 19.56 -17.32
N SER A 249 4.76 18.99 -17.27
CA SER A 249 3.55 19.61 -17.87
C SER A 249 3.06 20.83 -17.08
N ASN A 250 3.25 20.82 -15.76
CA ASN A 250 2.79 21.87 -14.86
C ASN A 250 3.93 22.80 -14.40
N ASN A 251 5.12 22.75 -15.03
CA ASN A 251 6.28 23.53 -14.58
C ASN A 251 5.97 25.04 -14.47
N ASP A 252 5.22 25.61 -15.41
CA ASP A 252 4.82 27.03 -15.39
C ASP A 252 3.83 27.37 -14.26
N LYS A 253 3.06 26.38 -13.79
CA LYS A 253 2.15 26.49 -12.64
C LYS A 253 2.96 26.39 -11.35
N TYR A 254 3.73 25.32 -11.18
CA TYR A 254 4.46 25.04 -9.94
C TYR A 254 5.59 26.03 -9.65
N SER A 255 6.30 26.52 -10.68
CA SER A 255 7.38 27.50 -10.52
C SER A 255 6.98 28.83 -9.89
N LYS A 256 5.68 29.13 -9.82
CA LYS A 256 5.14 30.34 -9.17
C LYS A 256 4.75 30.11 -7.71
N LEU A 257 4.78 28.87 -7.24
CA LEU A 257 4.31 28.47 -5.92
C LEU A 257 5.48 28.37 -4.93
N ASN A 258 5.17 28.61 -3.65
CA ASN A 258 6.15 28.60 -2.58
C ASN A 258 6.81 27.21 -2.42
N GLY A 259 8.14 27.20 -2.32
CA GLY A 259 8.92 25.99 -2.06
C GLY A 259 9.23 25.11 -3.27
N TYR A 260 8.85 25.51 -4.50
CA TYR A 260 9.21 24.74 -5.70
C TYR A 260 10.68 24.93 -6.07
N ASN A 261 11.36 23.85 -6.44
CA ASN A 261 12.70 23.89 -7.02
C ASN A 261 12.62 23.58 -8.53
N SER A 262 13.20 24.46 -9.35
CA SER A 262 13.20 24.31 -10.81
C SER A 262 14.00 23.10 -11.30
N SER A 263 14.84 22.48 -10.48
CA SER A 263 15.59 21.29 -10.86
C SER A 263 14.73 20.03 -10.91
N TYR A 264 13.63 19.96 -10.15
CA TYR A 264 12.80 18.75 -10.01
C TYR A 264 12.36 18.16 -11.36
N ALA A 265 11.82 18.99 -12.26
CA ALA A 265 11.36 18.50 -13.56
C ALA A 265 12.49 17.85 -14.39
N SER A 266 13.68 18.46 -14.41
CA SER A 266 14.82 17.89 -15.14
C SER A 266 15.41 16.65 -14.48
N GLU A 267 15.36 16.60 -13.14
CA GLU A 267 15.87 15.51 -12.33
C GLU A 267 15.03 14.23 -12.51
N TYR A 268 13.71 14.31 -12.34
CA TYR A 268 12.82 13.17 -12.58
C TYR A 268 12.89 12.71 -14.04
N ALA A 269 12.85 13.64 -15.00
CA ALA A 269 12.90 13.29 -16.42
C ALA A 269 14.20 12.61 -16.86
N HIS A 270 15.32 12.91 -16.18
CA HIS A 270 16.59 12.23 -16.36
C HIS A 270 16.55 10.84 -15.73
N ASP A 271 16.21 10.77 -14.44
CA ASP A 271 16.37 9.57 -13.63
C ASP A 271 15.53 8.40 -14.12
N ILE A 272 14.26 8.63 -14.51
CA ILE A 272 13.39 7.55 -15.01
C ILE A 272 13.97 6.83 -16.26
N LYS A 273 14.85 7.51 -17.01
CA LYS A 273 15.51 7.00 -18.23
C LYS A 273 16.89 6.42 -17.99
N VAL A 274 17.43 6.53 -16.77
CA VAL A 274 18.73 5.96 -16.43
C VAL A 274 18.67 4.44 -16.58
N THR A 275 19.61 3.89 -17.36
CA THR A 275 19.68 2.44 -17.59
C THR A 275 20.63 1.75 -16.62
N ASP A 276 20.29 0.53 -16.22
CA ASP A 276 21.21 -0.38 -15.53
C ASP A 276 22.26 -1.00 -16.48
N GLN A 277 23.08 -1.91 -15.95
CA GLN A 277 24.10 -2.63 -16.72
C GLN A 277 23.54 -3.58 -17.82
N PHE A 278 22.24 -3.85 -17.80
CA PHE A 278 21.53 -4.70 -18.76
C PHE A 278 20.72 -3.89 -19.78
N ASN A 279 20.83 -2.55 -19.76
CA ASN A 279 20.11 -1.58 -20.58
C ASN A 279 18.60 -1.48 -20.29
N TYR A 280 18.14 -1.88 -19.11
CA TYR A 280 16.78 -1.58 -18.65
C TYR A 280 16.74 -0.22 -17.98
N THR A 281 15.78 0.62 -18.36
CA THR A 281 15.56 1.92 -17.71
C THR A 281 15.06 1.75 -16.27
N VAL A 282 15.03 2.81 -15.47
CA VAL A 282 14.34 2.78 -14.17
C VAL A 282 12.86 2.43 -14.38
N GLU A 283 12.20 3.09 -15.34
CA GLU A 283 10.80 2.82 -15.68
C GLU A 283 10.54 1.33 -16.00
N ASP A 284 11.38 0.70 -16.83
CA ASP A 284 11.29 -0.73 -17.12
C ASP A 284 11.34 -1.58 -15.84
N ARG A 285 12.26 -1.25 -14.91
CA ARG A 285 12.48 -2.02 -13.68
C ARG A 285 11.34 -1.85 -12.67
N VAL A 286 10.77 -0.65 -12.57
CA VAL A 286 9.59 -0.39 -11.71
C VAL A 286 8.37 -1.13 -12.25
N ASN A 287 8.17 -1.10 -13.57
CA ASN A 287 7.10 -1.84 -14.23
C ASN A 287 7.26 -3.36 -14.02
N MET A 288 8.49 -3.88 -14.05
CA MET A 288 8.77 -5.27 -13.73
C MET A 288 8.52 -5.63 -12.26
N TYR A 289 8.63 -4.66 -11.35
CA TYR A 289 8.38 -4.85 -9.92
C TYR A 289 6.87 -4.87 -9.60
N ASN A 290 6.07 -4.04 -10.28
CA ASN A 290 4.65 -3.92 -10.00
C ASN A 290 3.85 -5.20 -10.42
N PRO A 291 3.22 -5.93 -9.47
CA PRO A 291 2.47 -7.15 -9.78
C PRO A 291 1.29 -6.91 -10.75
N MET A 292 0.76 -5.70 -10.84
CA MET A 292 -0.37 -5.36 -11.71
C MET A 292 -0.03 -5.56 -13.20
N TYR A 293 1.22 -5.38 -13.62
CA TYR A 293 1.68 -5.64 -15.00
C TYR A 293 1.52 -7.12 -15.39
N TYR A 294 1.50 -8.00 -14.40
CA TYR A 294 1.36 -9.43 -14.58
C TYR A 294 -0.06 -9.92 -14.31
N LEU A 295 -0.99 -9.05 -13.93
CA LEU A 295 -2.36 -9.46 -13.58
C LEU A 295 -3.43 -8.77 -14.43
N CYS A 296 -3.20 -7.54 -14.89
CA CYS A 296 -4.23 -6.74 -15.55
C CYS A 296 -4.07 -6.71 -17.07
N ASP A 297 -5.19 -6.86 -17.78
CA ASP A 297 -5.24 -6.79 -19.25
C ASP A 297 -4.75 -5.45 -19.79
N TYR A 298 -4.94 -4.35 -19.03
CA TYR A 298 -4.40 -3.03 -19.33
C TYR A 298 -2.90 -3.06 -19.67
N TYR A 299 -2.13 -3.94 -19.03
CA TYR A 299 -0.69 -4.11 -19.24
C TYR A 299 -0.33 -5.29 -20.13
N ASN A 300 -1.31 -5.93 -20.79
CA ASN A 300 -1.12 -7.12 -21.62
C ASN A 300 -0.54 -8.34 -20.86
N SER A 301 -1.03 -8.59 -19.64
CA SER A 301 -0.56 -9.62 -18.67
C SER A 301 -0.67 -11.10 -19.10
N SER A 302 -0.89 -11.40 -20.38
CA SER A 302 -1.19 -12.73 -20.93
C SER A 302 -0.09 -13.79 -20.70
N THR A 303 1.12 -13.39 -20.31
CA THR A 303 2.30 -14.27 -20.20
C THR A 303 2.64 -14.74 -18.78
N SER A 304 1.95 -14.23 -17.74
CA SER A 304 2.24 -14.57 -16.34
C SER A 304 1.53 -15.85 -15.87
N ASN A 305 2.13 -16.55 -14.91
CA ASN A 305 1.52 -17.67 -14.16
C ASN A 305 1.54 -17.33 -12.66
N PRO A 306 0.56 -16.57 -12.14
CA PRO A 306 0.49 -16.21 -10.73
C PRO A 306 0.25 -17.46 -9.86
N ALA A 307 0.59 -17.37 -8.58
CA ALA A 307 0.34 -18.44 -7.62
C ALA A 307 -1.16 -18.79 -7.57
N LYS A 308 -1.49 -20.04 -7.26
CA LYS A 308 -2.89 -20.49 -7.23
C LYS A 308 -3.65 -20.01 -6.01
N HIS A 309 -2.96 -19.90 -4.88
CA HIS A 309 -3.58 -19.47 -3.63
C HIS A 309 -2.94 -18.19 -3.13
N TRP A 310 -3.76 -17.21 -2.81
CA TRP A 310 -3.33 -15.92 -2.26
C TRP A 310 -4.01 -15.62 -0.94
N ARG A 311 -3.23 -15.14 0.03
CA ARG A 311 -3.72 -14.60 1.29
C ARG A 311 -3.04 -13.27 1.56
N ILE A 312 -3.80 -12.19 1.54
CA ILE A 312 -3.31 -10.82 1.74
C ILE A 312 -3.94 -10.31 3.01
N ASN A 313 -3.12 -10.00 4.01
CA ASN A 313 -3.56 -9.39 5.26
C ASN A 313 -2.93 -8.02 5.41
N SER A 314 -3.69 -7.03 5.88
CA SER A 314 -3.14 -5.71 6.17
C SER A 314 -3.88 -5.08 7.34
N GLY A 315 -3.17 -4.33 8.19
CA GLY A 315 -3.83 -3.53 9.20
C GLY A 315 -4.47 -2.31 8.56
N ILE A 316 -5.73 -2.00 8.86
CA ILE A 316 -6.41 -0.89 8.18
C ILE A 316 -5.79 0.49 8.51
N GLU A 317 -5.17 0.60 9.69
CA GLU A 317 -4.51 1.81 10.20
C GLU A 317 -3.02 1.88 9.82
N GLN A 318 -2.49 0.91 9.04
CA GLN A 318 -1.11 1.01 8.54
C GLN A 318 -0.95 2.28 7.68
N GLY A 319 0.04 3.13 8.01
CA GLY A 319 0.26 4.41 7.34
C GLY A 319 1.29 4.38 6.20
N ASP A 320 1.89 3.22 5.97
CA ASP A 320 3.02 3.03 5.06
C ASP A 320 2.58 3.10 3.59
N THR A 321 1.36 2.64 3.29
CA THR A 321 0.73 2.79 1.98
C THR A 321 -0.79 2.97 2.07
N ALA A 322 -1.42 3.38 0.98
CA ALA A 322 -2.86 3.41 0.86
C ALA A 322 -3.44 1.99 0.81
N THR A 323 -4.62 1.76 1.40
CA THR A 323 -5.36 0.48 1.36
C THR A 323 -5.70 0.03 -0.06
N THR A 324 -5.57 0.93 -1.03
CA THR A 324 -5.75 0.63 -2.44
C THR A 324 -4.69 -0.32 -2.98
N VAL A 325 -3.48 -0.39 -2.41
CA VAL A 325 -2.44 -1.32 -2.87
C VAL A 325 -2.90 -2.76 -2.69
N GLU A 326 -3.31 -3.12 -1.47
CA GLU A 326 -3.71 -4.48 -1.14
C GLU A 326 -5.04 -4.86 -1.81
N SER A 327 -6.01 -3.94 -1.77
CA SER A 327 -7.33 -4.20 -2.33
C SER A 327 -7.32 -4.30 -3.86
N ASN A 328 -6.49 -3.52 -4.56
CA ASN A 328 -6.34 -3.62 -6.01
C ASN A 328 -5.60 -4.89 -6.43
N LEU A 329 -4.58 -5.29 -5.67
CA LEU A 329 -3.91 -6.57 -5.90
C LEU A 329 -4.91 -7.73 -5.77
N ALA A 330 -5.74 -7.73 -4.73
CA ALA A 330 -6.77 -8.76 -4.54
C ALA A 330 -7.81 -8.77 -5.68
N LEU A 331 -8.29 -7.61 -6.12
CA LEU A 331 -9.21 -7.50 -7.26
C LEU A 331 -8.56 -8.01 -8.56
N ALA A 332 -7.31 -7.63 -8.82
CA ALA A 332 -6.55 -8.04 -9.99
C ALA A 332 -6.30 -9.56 -10.01
N LEU A 333 -5.97 -10.15 -8.86
CA LEU A 333 -5.82 -11.59 -8.72
C LEU A 333 -7.13 -12.32 -9.00
N ASN A 334 -8.24 -11.88 -8.40
CA ASN A 334 -9.57 -12.48 -8.61
C ASN A 334 -10.02 -12.39 -10.07
N GLN A 335 -9.88 -11.21 -10.71
CA GLN A 335 -10.34 -11.03 -12.09
C GLN A 335 -9.46 -11.77 -13.12
N SER A 336 -8.21 -12.11 -12.77
CA SER A 336 -7.27 -12.76 -13.70
C SER A 336 -7.77 -14.11 -14.20
N GLY A 337 -8.62 -14.79 -13.43
CA GLY A 337 -9.07 -16.16 -13.71
C GLY A 337 -7.94 -17.20 -13.63
N LYS A 338 -6.76 -16.82 -13.10
CA LYS A 338 -5.56 -17.69 -13.00
C LYS A 338 -5.33 -18.24 -11.59
N THR A 339 -6.07 -17.74 -10.59
CA THR A 339 -5.99 -18.12 -9.18
C THR A 339 -7.19 -19.00 -8.80
N ASP A 340 -6.97 -19.90 -7.85
CA ASP A 340 -8.01 -20.79 -7.30
C ASP A 340 -8.67 -20.18 -6.06
N SER A 341 -7.91 -19.39 -5.28
CA SER A 341 -8.42 -18.67 -4.12
C SER A 341 -7.64 -17.39 -3.82
N VAL A 342 -8.35 -16.32 -3.48
CA VAL A 342 -7.76 -15.06 -3.00
C VAL A 342 -8.50 -14.64 -1.73
N GLU A 343 -7.79 -14.55 -0.62
CA GLU A 343 -8.29 -14.06 0.66
C GLU A 343 -7.70 -12.66 0.90
N LEU A 344 -8.53 -11.63 1.07
CA LEU A 344 -8.11 -10.30 1.52
C LEU A 344 -8.68 -10.04 2.92
N ASN A 345 -7.82 -9.81 3.91
CA ASN A 345 -8.22 -9.46 5.27
C ASN A 345 -7.63 -8.11 5.65
N VAL A 346 -8.47 -7.07 5.66
CA VAL A 346 -8.10 -5.75 6.18
C VAL A 346 -8.53 -5.68 7.63
N VAL A 347 -7.58 -5.64 8.56
CA VAL A 347 -7.80 -5.88 10.00
C VAL A 347 -7.90 -4.57 10.76
N TRP A 348 -9.01 -4.38 11.46
CA TRP A 348 -9.32 -3.14 12.20
C TRP A 348 -8.35 -2.91 13.36
N GLY A 349 -8.01 -1.65 13.65
CA GLY A 349 -7.18 -1.27 14.80
C GLY A 349 -5.70 -1.70 14.69
N GLN A 350 -5.31 -2.33 13.58
CA GLN A 350 -3.94 -2.80 13.35
C GLN A 350 -3.19 -1.85 12.43
N GLY A 351 -1.91 -1.61 12.77
CA GLY A 351 -0.97 -0.85 11.95
C GLY A 351 -0.17 -1.71 10.97
N HIS A 352 1.04 -1.27 10.62
CA HIS A 352 1.95 -2.04 9.78
C HIS A 352 2.57 -3.20 10.58
N THR A 353 1.95 -4.38 10.49
CA THR A 353 2.32 -5.58 11.25
C THR A 353 1.86 -6.85 10.53
N GLN A 354 2.18 -8.02 11.09
CA GLN A 354 1.59 -9.30 10.66
C GLN A 354 0.13 -9.40 11.14
N ALA A 355 -0.73 -8.55 10.58
CA ALA A 355 -2.10 -8.38 11.02
C ALA A 355 -2.91 -9.67 10.83
N GLU A 356 -3.61 -10.06 11.89
CA GLU A 356 -4.47 -11.24 11.92
C GLU A 356 -5.77 -10.89 12.64
N ARG A 357 -6.90 -11.42 12.16
CA ARG A 357 -8.21 -11.21 12.81
C ARG A 357 -8.27 -11.84 14.20
N SER A 358 -7.61 -12.99 14.36
CA SER A 358 -7.47 -13.71 15.62
C SER A 358 -6.29 -14.66 15.57
N GLY A 359 -5.82 -15.11 16.73
CA GLY A 359 -4.66 -16.01 16.83
C GLY A 359 -3.34 -15.32 16.48
N ASP A 360 -2.30 -16.12 16.26
CA ASP A 360 -0.98 -15.63 15.87
C ASP A 360 -0.67 -15.91 14.38
N ALA A 361 0.17 -15.05 13.81
CA ALA A 361 0.56 -15.07 12.41
C ALA A 361 1.17 -16.42 11.96
N ASN A 362 1.97 -17.06 12.80
CA ASN A 362 2.67 -18.30 12.43
C ASN A 362 1.69 -19.48 12.35
N SER A 363 0.84 -19.64 13.37
CA SER A 363 -0.17 -20.69 13.41
C SER A 363 -1.18 -20.54 12.25
N ASN A 364 -1.60 -19.31 11.96
CA ASN A 364 -2.51 -19.03 10.85
C ASN A 364 -1.86 -19.31 9.49
N PHE A 365 -0.58 -18.94 9.30
CA PHE A 365 0.16 -19.24 8.08
C PHE A 365 0.30 -20.76 7.85
N ILE A 366 0.69 -21.52 8.88
CA ILE A 366 0.79 -22.98 8.79
C ILE A 366 -0.56 -23.62 8.47
N SER A 367 -1.64 -23.13 9.10
CA SER A 367 -2.99 -23.63 8.85
C SER A 367 -3.45 -23.33 7.41
N TRP A 368 -3.13 -22.15 6.90
CA TRP A 368 -3.43 -21.77 5.52
C TRP A 368 -2.65 -22.63 4.51
N ILE A 369 -1.36 -22.91 4.75
CA ILE A 369 -0.58 -23.83 3.92
C ILE A 369 -1.26 -25.20 3.88
N ASN A 370 -1.61 -25.75 5.04
CA ASN A 370 -2.25 -27.07 5.13
C ASN A 370 -3.56 -27.12 4.34
N LYS A 371 -4.36 -26.05 4.37
CA LYS A 371 -5.59 -25.92 3.57
C LYS A 371 -5.34 -25.87 2.06
N CYS A 372 -4.23 -25.27 1.62
CA CYS A 372 -3.90 -25.16 0.20
C CYS A 372 -3.40 -26.49 -0.39
N VAL A 373 -2.74 -27.33 0.42
CA VAL A 373 -2.13 -28.59 -0.04
C VAL A 373 -2.95 -29.84 0.27
N SER A 374 -4.03 -29.71 1.03
CA SER A 374 -5.01 -30.76 1.30
C SER A 374 -6.05 -30.86 0.18
#